data_AF-A0A920BK02-F1
#
_entry.id   AF-A0A920BK02-F1
#
_cell.length_a   1.000
_cell.length_b   1.000
_cell.length_c   1.000
_cell.angle_alpha   90.00
_cell.angle_beta   90.00
_cell.angle_gamma   90.00
#
_symmetry.space_group_name_H-M   'P 1'
#
loop_
_entity.id
_entity.type
_entity.pdbx_description
1 polymer ?
#
loop_
_entity_poly.entity_id
_entity_poly.type
_entity_poly.pdbx_seq_one_letter_code
_entity_poly.pdbx_strand_id
1 'polypeptide(L)'
;MATFGVVAGSSGTTEWDVTGDLFACAALFTWTAYFIISKQTQDRVSPLEFTAATGVITGILNFLIALVFSVALTVPSSRDIFWLFILATVAGLIGHSLMNWSLVRIPLWVGSILTLFVPVVSSLLAWIF
;
A
#
# COMPACT_ATOMS: atom_id res chain seq x y z
N MET A 1 21.18 -3.01 -7.43
CA MET A 1 21.85 -2.50 -6.21
C MET A 1 20.94 -2.45 -4.99
N ALA A 2 19.67 -2.03 -5.08
CA ALA A 2 18.73 -2.07 -3.94
C ALA A 2 18.51 -3.49 -3.37
N THR A 3 18.36 -4.50 -4.23
CA THR A 3 18.19 -5.91 -3.83
C THR A 3 19.40 -6.45 -3.07
N PHE A 4 20.60 -5.98 -3.39
CA PHE A 4 21.82 -6.39 -2.69
C PHE A 4 21.87 -5.80 -1.27
N GLY A 5 21.38 -4.57 -1.07
CA GLY A 5 21.26 -3.96 0.25
C GLY A 5 20.21 -4.66 1.13
N VAL A 6 19.07 -5.04 0.57
CA VAL A 6 18.02 -5.80 1.29
C VAL A 6 18.52 -7.21 1.65
N VAL A 7 19.16 -7.91 0.71
CA VAL A 7 19.71 -9.25 0.95
C VAL A 7 20.89 -9.22 1.94
N ALA A 8 21.80 -8.24 1.81
CA ALA A 8 22.90 -8.05 2.75
C ALA A 8 22.42 -7.67 4.16
N GLY A 9 21.37 -6.83 4.28
CA GLY A 9 20.73 -6.51 5.55
C GLY A 9 20.02 -7.69 6.21
N SER A 10 19.53 -8.66 5.41
CA SER A 10 18.90 -9.90 5.90
C SER A 10 19.87 -11.05 6.21
N SER A 11 21.14 -10.91 5.79
CA SER A 11 22.13 -12.01 5.80
C SER A 11 22.53 -12.54 7.19
N GLY A 12 21.98 -11.96 8.28
CA GLY A 12 22.22 -12.37 9.67
C GLY A 12 21.02 -12.91 10.44
N THR A 13 19.81 -12.95 9.86
CA THR A 13 18.59 -13.39 10.56
C THR A 13 17.84 -14.42 9.72
N THR A 14 18.25 -15.70 9.82
CA THR A 14 17.48 -16.81 9.27
C THR A 14 16.33 -17.14 10.23
N GLU A 15 15.31 -16.30 10.26
CA GLU A 15 14.00 -16.66 10.82
C GLU A 15 13.01 -16.76 9.67
N TRP A 16 12.69 -17.99 9.27
CA TRP A 16 11.56 -18.28 8.40
C TRP A 16 10.29 -18.29 9.26
N ASP A 17 9.32 -17.45 8.91
CA ASP A 17 7.98 -17.44 9.52
C ASP A 17 6.93 -17.79 8.47
N VAL A 18 6.35 -18.99 8.61
CA VAL A 18 5.25 -19.46 7.75
C VAL A 18 4.03 -18.54 7.79
N THR A 19 3.80 -17.86 8.91
CA THR A 19 2.68 -16.94 9.08
C THR A 19 2.90 -15.69 8.22
N GLY A 20 4.11 -15.12 8.28
CA GLY A 20 4.55 -14.03 7.40
C GLY A 20 4.44 -14.40 5.92
N ASP A 21 4.87 -15.60 5.53
CA ASP A 21 4.76 -16.08 4.14
C ASP A 21 3.29 -16.19 3.68
N LEU A 22 2.41 -16.72 4.53
CA LEU A 22 0.98 -16.80 4.23
C LEU A 22 0.35 -15.40 4.08
N PHE A 23 0.73 -14.44 4.93
CA PHE A 23 0.29 -13.05 4.78
C PHE A 23 0.82 -12.41 3.51
N ALA A 24 2.06 -12.70 3.10
CA ALA A 24 2.62 -12.22 1.85
C ALA A 24 1.84 -12.78 0.64
N CYS A 25 1.50 -14.07 0.64
CA CYS A 25 0.64 -14.67 -0.38
C CYS A 25 -0.76 -14.04 -0.39
N ALA A 26 -1.39 -13.85 0.78
CA ALA A 26 -2.69 -13.20 0.88
C ALA A 26 -2.66 -11.75 0.35
N ALA A 27 -1.59 -11.01 0.66
CA ALA A 27 -1.37 -9.66 0.15
C ALA A 27 -1.23 -9.66 -1.39
N LEU A 28 -0.50 -10.62 -1.97
CA LEU A 28 -0.36 -10.78 -3.42
C LEU A 28 -1.72 -10.96 -4.10
N PHE A 29 -2.56 -11.87 -3.60
CA PHE A 29 -3.89 -12.11 -4.17
C PHE A 29 -4.81 -10.90 -3.99
N THR A 30 -4.75 -10.23 -2.84
CA THR A 30 -5.55 -9.03 -2.55
C THR A 30 -5.18 -7.88 -3.49
N TRP A 31 -3.89 -7.65 -3.72
CA TRP A 31 -3.43 -6.63 -4.68
C TRP A 31 -3.83 -6.96 -6.11
N THR A 32 -3.69 -8.22 -6.50
CA THR A 32 -4.09 -8.68 -7.83
C THR A 32 -5.58 -8.44 -8.06
N ALA A 33 -6.41 -8.81 -7.08
CA ALA A 33 -7.85 -8.56 -7.10
C ALA A 33 -8.17 -7.06 -7.17
N TYR A 34 -7.48 -6.24 -6.38
CA TYR A 34 -7.64 -4.78 -6.40
C TYR A 34 -7.40 -4.21 -7.80
N PHE A 35 -6.31 -4.58 -8.48
CA PHE A 35 -6.02 -4.11 -9.84
C PHE A 35 -7.06 -4.58 -10.87
N ILE A 36 -7.48 -5.84 -10.80
CA ILE A 36 -8.50 -6.38 -11.70
C ILE A 36 -9.83 -5.65 -11.50
N ILE A 37 -10.28 -5.52 -10.25
CA ILE A 37 -11.57 -4.88 -9.91
C ILE A 37 -11.53 -3.41 -10.30
N SER A 38 -10.49 -2.67 -9.92
CA SER A 38 -10.32 -1.25 -10.28
C SER A 38 -10.45 -1.04 -11.80
N LYS A 39 -9.83 -1.90 -12.61
CA LYS A 39 -9.94 -1.85 -14.07
C LYS A 39 -11.32 -2.25 -14.58
N GLN A 40 -11.96 -3.27 -14.00
CA GLN A 40 -13.30 -3.71 -14.41
C GLN A 40 -14.39 -2.69 -14.04
N THR A 41 -14.18 -1.88 -13.01
CA THR A 41 -15.15 -0.87 -12.56
C THR A 41 -14.99 0.49 -13.21
N GLN A 42 -14.06 0.64 -14.17
CA GLN A 42 -13.70 1.93 -14.77
C GLN A 42 -14.88 2.69 -15.41
N ASP A 43 -15.89 1.96 -15.90
CA ASP A 43 -17.07 2.54 -16.55
C ASP A 43 -18.18 2.91 -15.54
N ARG A 44 -18.00 2.57 -14.26
CA ARG A 44 -19.02 2.73 -13.20
C ARG A 44 -18.63 3.75 -12.14
N VAL A 45 -17.34 3.85 -11.83
CA VAL A 45 -16.82 4.72 -10.78
C VAL A 45 -15.52 5.36 -11.23
N SER A 46 -15.31 6.61 -10.84
CA SER A 46 -14.05 7.29 -11.11
C SER A 46 -12.91 6.69 -10.26
N PRO A 47 -11.65 6.85 -10.70
CA PRO A 47 -10.48 6.41 -9.92
C PRO A 47 -10.42 7.01 -8.51
N LEU A 48 -10.89 8.25 -8.36
CA LEU A 48 -10.92 8.94 -7.07
C LEU A 48 -11.98 8.34 -6.15
N GLU A 49 -13.20 8.11 -6.65
CA GLU A 49 -14.28 7.47 -5.89
C GLU A 49 -13.90 6.06 -5.46
N PHE A 50 -13.29 5.28 -6.36
CA PHE A 50 -12.79 3.95 -6.03
C PHE A 50 -11.74 3.99 -4.90
N THR A 51 -10.80 4.93 -4.97
CA THR A 51 -9.73 5.10 -3.97
C THR A 51 -10.30 5.57 -2.63
N ALA A 52 -11.23 6.53 -2.65
CA ALA A 52 -11.86 7.03 -1.44
C ALA A 52 -12.70 5.93 -0.75
N ALA A 53 -13.50 5.18 -1.52
CA ALA A 53 -14.32 4.10 -0.99
C ALA A 53 -13.45 2.99 -0.37
N THR A 54 -12.42 2.53 -1.08
CA THR A 54 -11.49 1.52 -0.57
C THR A 54 -10.71 2.03 0.66
N GLY A 55 -10.36 3.32 0.69
CA GLY A 55 -9.76 3.97 1.86
C GLY A 55 -10.67 3.97 3.09
N VAL A 56 -11.95 4.33 2.94
CA VAL A 56 -12.94 4.28 4.02
C VAL A 56 -13.13 2.86 4.55
N ILE A 57 -13.28 1.89 3.64
CA ILE A 57 -13.40 0.47 4.01
C ILE A 57 -12.16 0.01 4.79
N THR A 58 -10.96 0.37 4.31
CA THR A 58 -9.70 0.03 4.99
C THR A 58 -9.63 0.65 6.39
N GLY A 59 -10.04 1.90 6.53
CA GLY A 59 -10.09 2.58 7.83
C GLY A 59 -11.03 1.89 8.82
N ILE A 60 -12.24 1.53 8.38
CA ILE A 60 -13.21 0.80 9.20
C ILE A 60 -12.66 -0.57 9.61
N LEU A 61 -12.13 -1.34 8.66
CA LEU A 61 -11.57 -2.67 8.94
C LEU A 61 -10.39 -2.60 9.91
N ASN A 62 -9.46 -1.65 9.71
CA ASN A 62 -8.33 -1.45 10.63
C ASN A 62 -8.80 -1.06 12.03
N PHE A 63 -9.84 -0.23 12.14
CA PHE A 63 -10.42 0.12 13.43
C PHE A 63 -11.03 -1.10 14.14
N LEU A 64 -11.78 -1.94 13.41
CA LEU A 64 -12.35 -3.17 13.96
C LEU A 64 -11.27 -4.18 14.39
N ILE A 65 -10.22 -4.35 13.58
CA ILE A 65 -9.06 -5.18 13.93
C ILE A 65 -8.40 -4.65 15.20
N ALA A 66 -8.17 -3.34 15.31
CA ALA A 66 -7.59 -2.74 16.52
C ALA A 66 -8.42 -3.05 17.77
N LEU A 67 -9.76 -3.03 17.69
CA LEU A 67 -10.64 -3.41 18.80
C LEU A 67 -10.51 -4.89 19.16
N VAL A 68 -10.55 -5.79 18.17
CA VAL A 68 -10.46 -7.25 18.40
C VAL A 68 -9.14 -7.62 19.07
N PHE A 69 -8.04 -7.02 18.63
CA PHE A 69 -6.70 -7.27 19.17
C PHE A 69 -6.34 -6.39 20.37
N SER A 70 -7.28 -5.58 20.87
CA SER A 70 -7.07 -4.67 22.01
C SER A 70 -5.84 -3.76 21.84
N VAL A 71 -5.61 -3.30 20.60
CA VAL A 71 -4.54 -2.35 20.28
C VAL A 71 -4.88 -1.00 20.91
N ALA A 72 -3.91 -0.38 21.59
CA ALA A 72 -4.11 0.92 22.22
C ALA A 72 -4.50 2.00 21.20
N LEU A 73 -5.67 2.62 21.38
CA LEU A 73 -6.17 3.73 20.57
C LEU A 73 -5.69 5.08 21.11
N THR A 74 -4.38 5.21 21.29
CA THR A 74 -3.79 6.45 21.77
C THR A 74 -3.91 7.52 20.69
N VAL A 75 -4.50 8.66 21.04
CA VAL A 75 -4.57 9.81 20.13
C VAL A 75 -3.15 10.35 19.93
N PRO A 76 -2.64 10.40 18.68
CA PRO A 76 -1.31 10.93 18.40
C PRO A 76 -1.20 12.43 18.73
N SER A 77 0.03 12.94 18.81
CA SER A 77 0.23 14.38 19.00
C SER A 77 -0.31 15.17 17.79
N SER A 78 -0.63 16.46 17.98
CA SER A 78 -1.08 17.32 16.86
C SER A 78 -0.08 17.35 15.69
N ARG A 79 1.22 17.21 16.00
CA ARG A 79 2.28 17.11 14.98
C ARG A 79 2.19 15.81 14.19
N ASP A 80 1.94 14.69 14.85
CA ASP A 80 1.82 13.39 14.18
C ASP A 80 0.53 13.32 13.36
N ILE A 81 -0.57 13.87 13.87
CA ILE A 81 -1.83 14.00 13.13
C ILE A 81 -1.62 14.80 11.83
N PHE A 82 -0.86 15.90 11.89
CA PHE A 82 -0.54 16.68 10.69
C PHE A 82 0.21 15.85 9.64
N TRP A 83 1.22 15.07 10.05
CA TRP A 83 1.96 14.19 9.14
C TRP A 83 1.12 13.03 8.62
N LEU A 84 0.28 12.43 9.46
CA LEU A 84 -0.68 11.39 9.04
C LEU A 84 -1.66 11.94 8.01
N PHE A 85 -2.14 13.18 8.18
CA PHE A 85 -3.02 13.82 7.21
C PHE A 85 -2.32 14.06 5.86
N ILE A 86 -1.07 14.53 5.87
CA ILE A 86 -0.26 14.66 4.66
C ILE A 86 -0.07 13.30 3.99
N LEU A 87 0.31 12.27 4.74
CA LEU A 87 0.52 10.92 4.23
C LEU A 87 -0.76 10.34 3.61
N ALA A 88 -1.88 10.45 4.32
CA ALA A 88 -3.18 9.96 3.88
C ALA A 88 -3.65 10.68 2.61
N THR A 89 -3.38 11.98 2.48
CA THR A 89 -3.82 12.76 1.30
C THR A 89 -2.89 12.56 0.11
N VAL A 90 -1.58 12.72 0.29
CA VAL A 90 -0.60 12.70 -0.79
C VAL A 90 -0.34 11.27 -1.28
N ALA A 91 0.11 10.39 -0.39
CA ALA A 91 0.43 9.01 -0.76
C ALA A 91 -0.85 8.17 -0.89
N GLY A 92 -1.76 8.31 0.08
CA GLY A 92 -3.02 7.57 0.10
C GLY A 92 -3.94 7.98 -1.04
N LEU A 93 -4.57 9.16 -0.95
CA LEU A 93 -5.61 9.54 -1.91
C LEU A 93 -5.06 9.88 -3.29
N ILE A 94 -4.12 10.82 -3.39
CA ILE A 94 -3.63 11.32 -4.68
C ILE A 94 -2.82 10.22 -5.39
N GLY A 95 -1.86 9.60 -4.69
CA GLY A 95 -1.01 8.54 -5.25
C GLY A 95 -1.81 7.36 -5.79
N HIS A 96 -2.70 6.78 -4.97
CA HIS A 96 -3.52 5.65 -5.44
C HIS A 96 -4.55 6.03 -6.49
N SER A 97 -5.11 7.25 -6.45
CA SER A 97 -6.04 7.71 -7.50
C SER A 97 -5.33 7.85 -8.85
N LEU A 98 -4.11 8.40 -8.87
CA LEU A 98 -3.31 8.52 -10.08
C LEU A 98 -2.93 7.15 -10.65
N MET A 99 -2.61 6.20 -9.77
CA MET A 99 -2.37 4.81 -10.14
C MET A 99 -3.63 4.16 -10.73
N ASN A 100 -4.79 4.27 -10.08
CA ASN A 100 -6.05 3.75 -10.61
C ASN A 100 -6.42 4.39 -11.96
N TRP A 101 -6.14 5.69 -12.12
CA TRP A 101 -6.31 6.39 -13.38
C TRP A 101 -5.39 5.84 -14.47
N SER A 102 -4.14 5.49 -14.16
CA SER A 102 -3.23 4.94 -15.18
C SER A 102 -3.57 3.49 -15.55
N LEU A 103 -3.99 2.68 -14.57
CA LEU A 103 -4.28 1.24 -14.75
C LEU A 103 -5.35 0.94 -15.79
N VAL A 104 -6.32 1.83 -15.96
CA VAL A 104 -7.38 1.64 -16.97
C VAL A 104 -6.85 1.79 -18.40
N ARG A 105 -5.79 2.60 -18.59
CA ARG A 105 -5.19 2.95 -19.89
C ARG A 105 -4.09 2.00 -20.36
N ILE A 106 -3.57 1.13 -19.49
CA ILE A 106 -2.46 0.21 -19.80
C ILE A 106 -2.83 -1.25 -19.53
N PRO A 107 -2.12 -2.24 -20.10
CA PRO A 107 -2.28 -3.63 -19.69
C PRO A 107 -1.98 -3.81 -18.19
N LEU A 108 -2.75 -4.67 -17.50
CA LEU A 108 -2.62 -4.87 -16.05
C LEU A 108 -1.20 -5.29 -15.62
N TRP A 109 -0.55 -6.13 -16.42
CA TRP A 109 0.81 -6.59 -16.14
C TRP A 109 1.84 -5.44 -16.19
N VAL A 110 1.64 -4.43 -17.04
CA VAL A 110 2.51 -3.25 -17.11
C VAL A 110 2.36 -2.44 -15.82
N GLY A 111 1.13 -2.18 -15.39
CA GLY A 111 0.85 -1.50 -14.12
C GLY A 111 1.46 -2.23 -12.93
N SER A 112 1.37 -3.56 -12.92
CA SER A 112 1.95 -4.40 -11.87
C SER A 112 3.48 -4.42 -11.86
N ILE A 113 4.14 -4.31 -13.01
CA ILE A 113 5.61 -4.22 -13.03
C ILE A 113 6.06 -2.85 -12.55
N LEU A 114 5.32 -1.77 -12.87
CA LEU A 114 5.67 -0.42 -12.44
C LEU A 114 5.68 -0.26 -10.92
N THR A 115 4.92 -1.06 -10.16
CA THR A 115 4.98 -1.01 -8.69
C THR A 115 6.32 -1.50 -8.14
N LEU A 116 7.11 -2.27 -8.90
CA LEU A 116 8.47 -2.65 -8.51
C LEU A 116 9.44 -1.46 -8.46
N PHE A 117 9.04 -0.30 -9.00
CA PHE A 117 9.81 0.94 -8.90
C PHE A 117 9.66 1.61 -7.52
N VAL A 118 8.59 1.32 -6.78
CA VAL A 118 8.35 1.86 -5.42
C VAL A 118 9.54 1.65 -4.49
N PRO A 119 10.08 0.43 -4.29
CA PRO A 119 11.24 0.22 -3.41
C PRO A 119 12.51 0.93 -3.89
N VAL A 120 12.67 1.15 -5.20
CA VAL A 120 13.82 1.87 -5.75
C VAL A 120 13.72 3.35 -5.38
N VAL A 121 12.56 3.96 -5.60
CA VAL A 121 12.32 5.38 -5.28
C VAL A 121 12.33 5.60 -3.77
N SER A 122 11.70 4.73 -2.98
CA SER A 122 11.68 4.87 -1.51
C SER A 122 13.09 4.77 -0.92
N SER A 123 13.91 3.83 -1.41
CA SER A 123 15.31 3.69 -0.96
C SER A 123 16.15 4.91 -1.32
N LEU A 124 15.93 5.47 -2.51
CA LEU A 124 16.64 6.68 -2.96
C LEU A 124 16.26 7.89 -2.11
N LEU A 125 14.96 8.09 -1.85
CA LEU A 125 14.47 9.20 -1.02
C LEU A 125 14.97 9.07 0.42
N ALA A 126 14.92 7.86 0.99
CA ALA A 126 15.44 7.58 2.34
C ALA A 126 16.97 7.76 2.46
N TRP A 127 17.71 7.76 1.35
CA TRP A 127 19.14 8.08 1.35
C TRP A 127 19.41 9.59 1.30
N ILE A 128 18.51 10.35 0.67
CA ILE A 128 18.63 11.80 0.50
C ILE A 128 18.18 12.56 1.77
N PHE A 129 17.14 12.08 2.44
CA PHE A 129 16.53 12.69 3.62
C PHE A 129 16.87 11.91 4.89
#